data_AF-G8ZN22-F1
#
_entry.id   AF-G8ZN22-F1
#
_cell.length_a   1.000
_cell.length_b   1.000
_cell.length_c   1.000
_cell.angle_alpha   90.00
_cell.angle_beta   90.00
_cell.angle_gamma   90.00
#
_symmetry.space_group_name_H-M   'P 1'
#
loop_
_entity.id
_entity.type
_entity.pdbx_description
1 polymer ?
#
loop_
_entity_poly.entity_id
_entity_poly.type
_entity_poly.pdbx_seq_one_letter_code
_entity_poly.pdbx_strand_id
1 'polypeptide(L)'
;MGAFSPIVATYGSRVEQLLETPQDFQRYHEKLNRKLQKLRHRCQLVNKNTKKYSANEKYDKITSADYDKKSKLYGVLVLLHAERDLALSEMLKLRARQRGRFKSNEKKVVGTRLKKAVKTSQNLVELTINEKLWITRAQYIIYARLAQAEYLLNGKFSKDKESGKIARNLAVCFAALSHLCKSDALPETVYEFLQSKYDYSLKQHAGKIISASDLQNFIVTQVRAAEQEDDELAKLILANGFKAELPDIEMEKGVSIKKIEYRAFIAQVNDPQVEQLINEAENIQATSPAQFSERLLKWQQALEKQEIRTSYHEEGDDEEEGINSHENDQILLVYIKFNVLFASILRDDNLAGFSFSQFERSTKNILKSLREVMELPGVYSDDELLAQLQLCQAYYEAKISFRLAYVHAEKYHYRNSLALYLHSLEILDNAVANAGEVSEYSLPGDLLTKTTIENLRNNIMQKLKEVMALAEYEKSVADVFRSPYDPSVIEQLGSGPIEPARIRLDNLFPLRPKMRPVQSKPSLFDLAFNYIDYESESAPSNDYDNESKPVQDAEVEQDQEPTKKRGFLGLFGR
;
A
#
# COMPACT_ATOMS: atom_id res chain seq x y z
N MET A 1 -1.25 21.61 -36.54
CA MET A 1 -1.85 20.26 -36.38
C MET A 1 -0.90 19.44 -35.53
N GLY A 2 -1.38 18.63 -34.59
CA GLY A 2 -0.50 17.75 -33.80
C GLY A 2 0.17 16.69 -34.69
N ALA A 3 1.45 16.39 -34.45
CA ALA A 3 2.14 15.30 -35.13
C ALA A 3 1.55 13.95 -34.72
N PHE A 4 1.54 12.97 -35.63
CA PHE A 4 1.19 11.60 -35.25
C PHE A 4 2.33 11.01 -34.41
N SER A 5 2.02 10.47 -33.24
CA SER A 5 2.96 9.80 -32.34
C SER A 5 2.75 8.27 -32.39
N PRO A 6 3.60 7.52 -33.11
CA PRO A 6 3.58 6.05 -33.11
C PRO A 6 3.68 5.43 -31.71
N ILE A 7 4.44 6.04 -30.81
CA ILE A 7 4.67 5.50 -29.45
C ILE A 7 3.45 5.73 -28.56
N VAL A 8 2.84 6.93 -28.57
CA VAL A 8 1.58 7.16 -27.84
C VAL A 8 0.45 6.28 -28.41
N ALA A 9 0.36 6.15 -29.73
CA ALA A 9 -0.64 5.32 -30.39
C ALA A 9 -0.50 3.79 -30.12
N THR A 10 0.60 3.36 -29.51
CA THR A 10 0.88 1.96 -29.12
C THR A 10 1.09 1.86 -27.61
N TYR A 11 2.30 2.15 -27.13
CA TYR A 11 2.69 2.10 -25.72
C TYR A 11 1.91 3.09 -24.84
N GLY A 12 1.66 4.32 -25.30
CA GLY A 12 0.79 5.26 -24.55
C GLY A 12 -0.60 4.68 -24.34
N SER A 13 -1.18 4.09 -25.38
CA SER A 13 -2.46 3.36 -25.27
C SER A 13 -2.42 2.11 -24.39
N ARG A 14 -1.23 1.62 -23.96
CA ARG A 14 -1.11 0.61 -22.89
C ARG A 14 -1.13 1.24 -21.50
N VAL A 15 -0.45 2.37 -21.32
CA VAL A 15 -0.42 3.17 -20.08
C VAL A 15 -1.81 3.73 -19.76
N GLU A 16 -2.47 4.38 -20.74
CA GLU A 16 -3.85 4.89 -20.65
C GLU A 16 -4.89 3.83 -20.24
N GLN A 17 -4.61 2.55 -20.50
CA GLN A 17 -5.51 1.42 -20.24
C GLN A 17 -5.05 0.53 -19.08
N LEU A 18 -3.97 0.90 -18.37
CA LEU A 18 -3.39 0.18 -17.24
C LEU A 18 -3.30 -1.34 -17.50
N LEU A 19 -2.67 -1.71 -18.63
CA LEU A 19 -2.60 -3.10 -19.07
C LEU A 19 -1.61 -3.91 -18.24
N GLU A 20 -2.09 -4.49 -17.14
CA GLU A 20 -1.29 -5.32 -16.23
C GLU A 20 -1.54 -6.82 -16.39
N THR A 21 -2.80 -7.24 -16.53
CA THR A 21 -3.17 -8.67 -16.51
C THR A 21 -3.19 -9.31 -17.92
N PRO A 22 -3.07 -10.65 -18.03
CA PRO A 22 -3.32 -11.35 -19.30
C PRO A 22 -4.73 -11.12 -19.88
N GLN A 23 -5.72 -10.84 -19.03
CA GLN A 23 -7.09 -10.58 -19.43
C GLN A 23 -7.19 -9.22 -20.13
N ASP A 24 -6.43 -8.22 -19.66
CA ASP A 24 -6.40 -6.88 -20.24
C ASP A 24 -5.58 -6.86 -21.53
N PHE A 25 -4.44 -7.56 -21.60
CA PHE A 25 -3.74 -7.78 -22.86
C PHE A 25 -4.58 -8.59 -23.88
N GLN A 26 -5.42 -9.53 -23.44
CA GLN A 26 -6.37 -10.20 -24.34
C GLN A 26 -7.41 -9.21 -24.89
N ARG A 27 -8.06 -8.42 -24.00
CA ARG A 27 -9.04 -7.38 -24.39
C ARG A 27 -8.41 -6.36 -25.33
N TYR A 28 -7.17 -5.94 -25.07
CA TYR A 28 -6.41 -5.02 -25.92
C TYR A 28 -6.07 -5.64 -27.28
N HIS A 29 -5.61 -6.90 -27.33
CA HIS A 29 -5.41 -7.66 -28.56
C HIS A 29 -6.71 -7.77 -29.39
N GLU A 30 -7.87 -7.98 -28.76
CA GLU A 30 -9.17 -7.96 -29.44
C GLU A 30 -9.55 -6.56 -29.96
N LYS A 31 -9.35 -5.50 -29.16
CA LYS A 31 -9.51 -4.10 -29.60
C LYS A 31 -8.63 -3.80 -30.83
N LEU A 32 -7.37 -4.25 -30.84
CA LEU A 32 -6.43 -4.08 -31.96
C LEU A 32 -6.90 -4.82 -33.22
N ASN A 33 -7.40 -6.06 -33.11
CA ASN A 33 -7.95 -6.77 -34.26
C ASN A 33 -9.16 -6.03 -34.88
N ARG A 34 -10.06 -5.48 -34.04
CA ARG A 34 -11.18 -4.65 -34.49
C ARG A 34 -10.71 -3.32 -35.12
N LYS A 35 -9.69 -2.65 -34.56
CA LYS A 35 -9.03 -1.46 -35.17
C LYS A 35 -8.43 -1.80 -36.54
N LEU A 36 -7.67 -2.89 -36.65
CA LEU A 36 -7.02 -3.35 -37.89
C LEU A 36 -8.04 -3.70 -38.99
N GLN A 37 -9.15 -4.35 -38.65
CA GLN A 37 -10.22 -4.62 -39.62
C GLN A 37 -10.77 -3.29 -40.19
N LYS A 38 -11.14 -2.34 -39.33
CA LYS A 38 -11.62 -1.01 -39.76
C LYS A 38 -10.60 -0.26 -40.61
N LEU A 39 -9.30 -0.34 -40.28
CA LEU A 39 -8.24 0.25 -41.10
C LEU A 39 -8.08 -0.44 -42.46
N ARG A 40 -8.16 -1.78 -42.55
CA ARG A 40 -8.12 -2.50 -43.84
C ARG A 40 -9.28 -2.10 -44.76
N HIS A 41 -10.47 -1.85 -44.21
CA HIS A 41 -11.60 -1.29 -44.97
C HIS A 41 -11.30 0.14 -45.46
N ARG A 42 -10.88 1.06 -44.58
CA ARG A 42 -10.53 2.45 -44.94
C ARG A 42 -9.45 2.53 -46.01
N CYS A 43 -8.42 1.71 -45.89
CA CYS A 43 -7.29 1.63 -46.83
C CYS A 43 -7.58 0.78 -48.09
N GLN A 44 -8.82 0.29 -48.29
CA GLN A 44 -9.25 -0.49 -49.46
C GLN A 44 -8.45 -1.79 -49.73
N LEU A 45 -7.90 -2.38 -48.66
CA LEU A 45 -7.07 -3.59 -48.68
C LEU A 45 -7.87 -4.89 -48.50
N VAL A 46 -9.20 -4.81 -48.32
CA VAL A 46 -10.05 -5.98 -48.13
C VAL A 46 -10.20 -6.75 -49.44
N ASN A 47 -9.64 -7.95 -49.49
CA ASN A 47 -9.82 -8.89 -50.59
C ASN A 47 -11.09 -9.71 -50.37
N LYS A 48 -12.03 -9.68 -51.34
CA LYS A 48 -13.26 -10.49 -51.34
C LYS A 48 -13.05 -11.90 -51.93
N ASN A 49 -11.98 -12.13 -52.69
CA ASN A 49 -11.71 -13.40 -53.36
C ASN A 49 -10.88 -14.33 -52.46
N THR A 50 -11.58 -15.09 -51.60
CA THR A 50 -10.98 -16.07 -50.69
C THR A 50 -10.31 -17.24 -51.41
N LYS A 51 -10.86 -17.68 -52.56
CA LYS A 51 -10.34 -18.82 -53.36
C LYS A 51 -8.96 -18.56 -53.98
N LYS A 52 -8.61 -17.30 -54.24
CA LYS A 52 -7.28 -16.88 -54.72
C LYS A 52 -6.76 -15.73 -53.86
N TYR A 53 -6.66 -15.94 -52.54
CA TYR A 53 -6.27 -14.87 -51.61
C TYR A 53 -4.88 -14.30 -51.93
N SER A 54 -3.85 -15.16 -52.05
CA SER A 54 -2.45 -14.76 -52.23
C SER A 54 -2.19 -13.88 -53.47
N ALA A 55 -2.64 -14.33 -54.64
CA ALA A 55 -2.51 -13.53 -55.87
C ALA A 55 -3.13 -12.12 -55.74
N ASN A 56 -4.24 -12.00 -55.01
CA ASN A 56 -5.06 -10.78 -54.92
C ASN A 56 -4.84 -9.97 -53.63
N GLU A 57 -3.94 -10.39 -52.74
CA GLU A 57 -3.65 -9.65 -51.51
C GLU A 57 -2.90 -8.35 -51.84
N LYS A 58 -3.28 -7.26 -51.16
CA LYS A 58 -2.73 -5.92 -51.36
C LYS A 58 -1.82 -5.45 -50.23
N TYR A 59 -1.84 -6.14 -49.09
CA TYR A 59 -1.14 -5.70 -47.86
C TYR A 59 0.39 -5.77 -48.02
N ASP A 60 0.92 -6.89 -48.50
CA ASP A 60 2.36 -7.07 -48.72
C ASP A 60 2.87 -6.38 -50.00
N LYS A 61 2.02 -5.58 -50.65
CA LYS A 61 2.31 -4.79 -51.87
C LYS A 61 2.21 -3.28 -51.64
N ILE A 62 2.08 -2.83 -50.38
CA ILE A 62 2.07 -1.40 -50.01
C ILE A 62 3.50 -0.86 -50.12
N THR A 63 3.68 0.25 -50.83
CA THR A 63 4.97 0.94 -51.03
C THR A 63 5.04 2.26 -50.26
N SER A 64 6.24 2.81 -50.08
CA SER A 64 6.42 4.17 -49.54
C SER A 64 5.69 5.24 -50.38
N ALA A 65 5.61 5.05 -51.69
CA ALA A 65 4.81 5.89 -52.57
C ALA A 65 3.28 5.84 -52.25
N ASP A 66 2.76 4.73 -51.71
CA ASP A 66 1.37 4.66 -51.24
C ASP A 66 1.16 5.39 -49.90
N TYR A 67 2.15 5.30 -49.00
CA TYR A 67 2.16 6.04 -47.72
C TYR A 67 2.11 7.56 -47.93
N ASP A 68 2.86 8.07 -48.91
CA ASP A 68 2.89 9.50 -49.23
C ASP A 68 1.74 9.96 -50.12
N LYS A 69 1.44 9.24 -51.22
CA LYS A 69 0.47 9.72 -52.24
C LYS A 69 -0.99 9.36 -51.94
N LYS A 70 -1.25 8.32 -51.14
CA LYS A 70 -2.63 7.85 -50.86
C LYS A 70 -3.05 8.10 -49.42
N SER A 71 -2.29 7.63 -48.43
CA SER A 71 -2.60 7.91 -47.02
C SER A 71 -1.51 7.52 -46.02
N LYS A 72 -1.20 8.42 -45.10
CA LYS A 72 -0.38 8.13 -43.90
C LYS A 72 -1.01 7.04 -42.99
N LEU A 73 -2.31 6.72 -43.16
CA LEU A 73 -2.96 5.57 -42.51
C LEU A 73 -2.32 4.21 -42.84
N TYR A 74 -1.56 4.08 -43.94
CA TYR A 74 -0.80 2.85 -44.21
C TYR A 74 0.29 2.60 -43.15
N GLY A 75 0.96 3.63 -42.65
CA GLY A 75 1.93 3.50 -41.54
C GLY A 75 1.24 3.07 -40.24
N VAL A 76 0.09 3.69 -39.92
CA VAL A 76 -0.72 3.32 -38.74
C VAL A 76 -1.23 1.87 -38.82
N LEU A 77 -1.62 1.41 -40.01
CA LEU A 77 -2.05 0.03 -40.25
C LEU A 77 -0.93 -0.99 -39.96
N VAL A 78 0.28 -0.75 -40.47
CA VAL A 78 1.42 -1.66 -40.28
C VAL A 78 1.91 -1.63 -38.84
N LEU A 79 1.99 -0.43 -38.22
CA LEU A 79 2.27 -0.24 -36.79
C LEU A 79 1.36 -1.09 -35.91
N LEU A 80 0.03 -0.93 -36.06
CA LEU A 80 -0.93 -1.69 -35.25
C LEU A 80 -0.93 -3.19 -35.56
N HIS A 81 -0.39 -3.61 -36.72
CA HIS A 81 -0.25 -5.02 -37.07
C HIS A 81 0.92 -5.68 -36.34
N ALA A 82 2.05 -4.97 -36.18
CA ALA A 82 3.13 -5.37 -35.30
C ALA A 82 2.68 -5.36 -33.83
N GLU A 83 1.98 -4.30 -33.40
CA GLU A 83 1.52 -4.14 -32.00
C GLU A 83 0.56 -5.25 -31.57
N ARG A 84 -0.29 -5.75 -32.48
CA ARG A 84 -1.10 -6.95 -32.23
C ARG A 84 -0.26 -8.17 -31.88
N ASP A 85 0.81 -8.44 -32.63
CA ASP A 85 1.66 -9.62 -32.41
C ASP A 85 2.60 -9.43 -31.20
N LEU A 86 2.93 -8.19 -30.81
CA LEU A 86 3.55 -7.88 -29.51
C LEU A 86 2.57 -8.11 -28.35
N ALA A 87 1.35 -7.57 -28.41
CA ALA A 87 0.34 -7.70 -27.35
C ALA A 87 -0.04 -9.18 -27.09
N LEU A 88 -0.14 -9.99 -28.15
CA LEU A 88 -0.35 -11.43 -28.01
C LEU A 88 0.84 -12.14 -27.36
N SER A 89 2.07 -11.66 -27.60
CA SER A 89 3.27 -12.20 -26.96
C SER A 89 3.37 -11.81 -25.49
N GLU A 90 3.02 -10.57 -25.13
CA GLU A 90 2.96 -10.07 -23.75
C GLU A 90 1.90 -10.82 -22.92
N MET A 91 0.71 -11.03 -23.48
CA MET A 91 -0.34 -11.87 -22.90
C MET A 91 0.16 -13.28 -22.54
N LEU A 92 0.98 -13.89 -23.41
CA LEU A 92 1.54 -15.23 -23.17
C LEU A 92 2.72 -15.22 -22.18
N LYS A 93 3.55 -14.17 -22.17
CA LYS A 93 4.60 -13.95 -21.14
C LYS A 93 3.96 -13.85 -19.74
N LEU A 94 2.90 -13.05 -19.59
CA LEU A 94 2.19 -12.88 -18.32
C LEU A 94 1.51 -14.17 -17.85
N ARG A 95 0.86 -14.94 -18.76
CA ARG A 95 0.33 -16.28 -18.43
C ARG A 95 1.43 -17.25 -17.99
N ALA A 96 2.63 -17.17 -18.56
CA ALA A 96 3.76 -17.99 -18.13
C ALA A 96 4.21 -17.64 -16.71
N ARG A 97 4.39 -16.34 -16.40
CA ARG A 97 4.73 -15.83 -15.06
C ARG A 97 3.70 -16.31 -14.01
N GLN A 98 2.40 -16.13 -14.25
CA GLN A 98 1.32 -16.56 -13.35
C GLN A 98 1.25 -18.08 -13.08
N ARG A 99 1.98 -18.91 -13.83
CA ARG A 99 2.03 -20.38 -13.63
C ARG A 99 3.45 -20.87 -13.32
N GLY A 100 4.39 -19.98 -13.02
CA GLY A 100 5.83 -20.25 -12.87
C GLY A 100 6.55 -20.76 -14.12
N ARG A 101 5.85 -21.15 -15.20
CA ARG A 101 6.45 -21.75 -16.40
C ARG A 101 5.70 -21.52 -17.71
N PHE A 102 6.46 -21.54 -18.80
CA PHE A 102 5.96 -21.57 -20.17
C PHE A 102 5.50 -22.97 -20.60
N LYS A 103 4.34 -23.10 -21.25
CA LYS A 103 4.04 -24.32 -22.03
C LYS A 103 4.84 -24.32 -23.34
N SER A 104 5.32 -25.48 -23.78
CA SER A 104 6.13 -25.62 -25.01
C SER A 104 5.47 -24.99 -26.25
N ASN A 105 4.15 -25.19 -26.41
CA ASN A 105 3.40 -24.62 -27.53
C ASN A 105 3.28 -23.09 -27.45
N GLU A 106 3.07 -22.53 -26.26
CA GLU A 106 3.03 -21.07 -26.05
C GLU A 106 4.40 -20.44 -26.29
N LYS A 107 5.48 -21.09 -25.84
CA LYS A 107 6.88 -20.69 -26.07
C LYS A 107 7.20 -20.60 -27.57
N LYS A 108 6.74 -21.56 -28.36
CA LYS A 108 6.82 -21.54 -29.84
C LYS A 108 5.98 -20.41 -30.46
N VAL A 109 4.78 -20.14 -29.93
CA VAL A 109 3.94 -19.03 -30.40
C VAL A 109 4.57 -17.67 -30.10
N VAL A 110 5.13 -17.44 -28.90
CA VAL A 110 5.84 -16.19 -28.57
C VAL A 110 7.01 -15.95 -29.52
N GLY A 111 7.92 -16.92 -29.69
CA GLY A 111 9.06 -16.76 -30.60
C GLY A 111 8.66 -16.48 -32.06
N THR A 112 7.60 -17.12 -32.56
CA THR A 112 7.10 -16.88 -33.92
C THR A 112 6.33 -15.56 -34.07
N ARG A 113 5.65 -15.08 -33.03
CA ARG A 113 4.94 -13.79 -33.02
C ARG A 113 5.89 -12.61 -32.89
N LEU A 114 6.86 -12.68 -31.99
CA LEU A 114 7.93 -11.68 -31.88
C LEU A 114 8.73 -11.57 -33.19
N LYS A 115 9.10 -12.70 -33.82
CA LYS A 115 9.76 -12.67 -35.15
C LYS A 115 8.90 -12.01 -36.23
N LYS A 116 7.58 -12.18 -36.20
CA LYS A 116 6.64 -11.49 -37.10
C LYS A 116 6.48 -10.02 -36.77
N ALA A 117 6.46 -9.63 -35.50
CA ALA A 117 6.41 -8.23 -35.08
C ALA A 117 7.67 -7.48 -35.53
N VAL A 118 8.87 -8.09 -35.41
CA VAL A 118 10.12 -7.53 -35.95
C VAL A 118 10.05 -7.31 -37.45
N LYS A 119 9.74 -8.35 -38.25
CA LYS A 119 9.60 -8.18 -39.71
C LYS A 119 8.59 -7.09 -40.05
N THR A 120 7.41 -7.11 -39.42
CA THR A 120 6.37 -6.09 -39.64
C THR A 120 6.84 -4.68 -39.30
N SER A 121 7.73 -4.53 -38.31
CA SER A 121 8.29 -3.23 -37.90
C SER A 121 9.47 -2.78 -38.76
N GLN A 122 10.24 -3.70 -39.35
CA GLN A 122 11.23 -3.41 -40.37
C GLN A 122 10.53 -2.90 -41.65
N ASN A 123 9.52 -3.62 -42.13
CA ASN A 123 8.63 -3.19 -43.20
C ASN A 123 7.96 -1.82 -42.91
N LEU A 124 7.70 -1.47 -41.65
CA LEU A 124 7.19 -0.14 -41.26
C LEU A 124 8.23 0.97 -41.43
N VAL A 125 9.49 0.72 -41.05
CA VAL A 125 10.59 1.67 -41.23
C VAL A 125 10.91 1.86 -42.71
N GLU A 126 10.87 0.80 -43.52
CA GLU A 126 10.98 0.88 -44.98
C GLU A 126 9.82 1.69 -45.61
N LEU A 127 8.58 1.40 -45.20
CA LEU A 127 7.37 2.08 -45.70
C LEU A 127 7.35 3.58 -45.39
N THR A 128 7.92 3.99 -44.26
CA THR A 128 7.84 5.37 -43.74
C THR A 128 9.13 6.17 -43.94
N ILE A 129 10.04 5.71 -44.82
CA ILE A 129 11.36 6.32 -45.06
C ILE A 129 11.29 7.79 -45.52
N ASN A 130 10.22 8.18 -46.22
CA ASN A 130 10.00 9.55 -46.70
C ASN A 130 9.28 10.46 -45.67
N GLU A 131 9.13 10.04 -44.42
CA GLU A 131 8.37 10.84 -43.45
C GLU A 131 9.10 12.14 -43.08
N LYS A 132 8.45 13.28 -43.35
CA LYS A 132 9.02 14.62 -43.23
C LYS A 132 9.09 15.10 -41.78
N LEU A 133 8.22 14.60 -40.91
CA LEU A 133 8.23 14.93 -39.49
C LEU A 133 9.25 14.02 -38.76
N TRP A 134 10.43 14.58 -38.45
CA TRP A 134 11.51 13.84 -37.78
C TRP A 134 11.04 13.16 -36.48
N ILE A 135 10.14 13.80 -35.72
CA ILE A 135 9.50 13.25 -34.51
C ILE A 135 8.78 11.94 -34.83
N THR A 136 7.89 11.95 -35.81
CA THR A 136 7.11 10.77 -36.24
C THR A 136 8.03 9.69 -36.82
N ARG A 137 9.06 10.09 -37.58
CA ARG A 137 10.07 9.18 -38.15
C ARG A 137 10.89 8.48 -37.07
N ALA A 138 11.48 9.23 -36.15
CA ALA A 138 12.24 8.71 -35.01
C ALA A 138 11.40 7.74 -34.17
N GLN A 139 10.14 8.09 -33.89
CA GLN A 139 9.22 7.23 -33.14
C GLN A 139 8.89 5.90 -33.85
N TYR A 140 8.83 5.86 -35.19
CA TYR A 140 8.73 4.59 -35.93
C TYR A 140 9.98 3.72 -35.78
N ILE A 141 11.18 4.33 -35.83
CA ILE A 141 12.46 3.60 -35.69
C ILE A 141 12.64 3.08 -34.25
N ILE A 142 12.34 3.90 -33.24
CA ILE A 142 12.35 3.50 -31.82
C ILE A 142 11.41 2.31 -31.61
N TYR A 143 10.16 2.40 -32.08
CA TYR A 143 9.20 1.30 -31.97
C TYR A 143 9.73 -0.01 -32.59
N ALA A 144 10.38 0.06 -33.77
CA ALA A 144 10.97 -1.10 -34.43
C ALA A 144 12.15 -1.69 -33.64
N ARG A 145 13.02 -0.85 -33.05
CA ARG A 145 14.13 -1.29 -32.19
C ARG A 145 13.64 -1.93 -30.88
N LEU A 146 12.59 -1.39 -30.27
CA LEU A 146 11.94 -2.00 -29.09
C LEU A 146 11.33 -3.37 -29.44
N ALA A 147 10.67 -3.50 -30.60
CA ALA A 147 10.19 -4.80 -31.09
C ALA A 147 11.34 -5.80 -31.36
N GLN A 148 12.50 -5.31 -31.84
CA GLN A 148 13.70 -6.11 -32.02
C GLN A 148 14.32 -6.55 -30.69
N ALA A 149 14.41 -5.66 -29.69
CA ALA A 149 14.88 -5.99 -28.35
C ALA A 149 13.99 -7.07 -27.70
N GLU A 150 12.67 -6.92 -27.75
CA GLU A 150 11.71 -7.95 -27.30
C GLU A 150 11.94 -9.32 -27.97
N TYR A 151 12.21 -9.35 -29.28
CA TYR A 151 12.50 -10.61 -29.98
C TYR A 151 13.85 -11.22 -29.59
N LEU A 152 14.88 -10.41 -29.34
CA LEU A 152 16.18 -10.91 -28.88
C LEU A 152 16.08 -11.46 -27.45
N LEU A 153 15.42 -10.73 -26.54
CA LEU A 153 15.20 -11.11 -25.14
C LEU A 153 14.31 -12.36 -24.98
N ASN A 154 13.16 -12.39 -25.67
CA ASN A 154 12.09 -13.36 -25.41
C ASN A 154 11.83 -14.36 -26.56
N GLY A 155 12.48 -14.19 -27.72
CA GLY A 155 12.17 -14.93 -28.95
C GLY A 155 13.31 -15.74 -29.60
N LYS A 156 14.57 -15.53 -29.16
CA LYS A 156 15.71 -16.42 -29.46
C LYS A 156 16.16 -17.10 -28.17
N PHE A 157 16.52 -18.39 -28.21
CA PHE A 157 17.01 -19.14 -27.05
C PHE A 157 18.54 -19.32 -27.01
N SER A 158 19.28 -18.32 -27.48
CA SER A 158 20.73 -18.23 -27.31
C SER A 158 21.00 -17.03 -26.41
N LYS A 159 21.36 -17.29 -25.14
CA LYS A 159 21.37 -16.29 -24.07
C LYS A 159 22.25 -15.06 -24.38
N ASP A 160 23.45 -15.30 -24.93
CA ASP A 160 24.52 -14.27 -24.88
C ASP A 160 24.98 -13.74 -26.24
N LYS A 161 24.67 -14.44 -27.35
CA LYS A 161 25.24 -14.15 -28.69
C LYS A 161 24.83 -12.81 -29.32
N GLU A 162 23.96 -12.03 -28.69
CA GLU A 162 23.40 -10.78 -29.22
C GLU A 162 23.38 -9.62 -28.20
N SER A 163 23.95 -9.78 -26.99
CA SER A 163 23.86 -8.80 -25.89
C SER A 163 24.26 -7.38 -26.31
N GLY A 164 25.39 -7.21 -27.01
CA GLY A 164 25.81 -5.89 -27.51
C GLY A 164 24.81 -5.23 -28.46
N LYS A 165 24.05 -6.01 -29.25
CA LYS A 165 22.97 -5.47 -30.11
C LYS A 165 21.74 -5.08 -29.31
N ILE A 166 21.43 -5.80 -28.23
CA ILE A 166 20.35 -5.42 -27.30
C ILE A 166 20.71 -4.11 -26.61
N ALA A 167 21.91 -4.04 -26.01
CA ALA A 167 22.39 -2.86 -25.29
C ALA A 167 22.46 -1.61 -26.17
N ARG A 168 23.07 -1.70 -27.37
CA ARG A 168 23.12 -0.56 -28.30
C ARG A 168 21.73 -0.10 -28.78
N ASN A 169 20.86 -1.04 -29.14
CA ASN A 169 19.49 -0.68 -29.57
C ASN A 169 18.71 0.02 -28.45
N LEU A 170 18.79 -0.49 -27.22
CA LEU A 170 18.10 0.12 -26.08
C LEU A 170 18.73 1.47 -25.70
N ALA A 171 20.06 1.60 -25.70
CA ALA A 171 20.77 2.84 -25.38
C ALA A 171 20.40 3.99 -26.33
N VAL A 172 20.48 3.78 -27.65
CA VAL A 172 20.12 4.81 -28.65
C VAL A 172 18.61 5.11 -28.60
N CYS A 173 17.77 4.13 -28.29
CA CYS A 173 16.35 4.37 -28.00
C CYS A 173 16.15 5.22 -26.74
N PHE A 174 16.88 4.99 -25.66
CA PHE A 174 16.75 5.74 -24.40
C PHE A 174 17.18 7.21 -24.59
N ALA A 175 18.28 7.47 -25.29
CA ALA A 175 18.68 8.81 -25.69
C ALA A 175 17.57 9.51 -26.51
N ALA A 176 17.03 8.83 -27.53
CA ALA A 176 15.99 9.38 -28.39
C ALA A 176 14.65 9.60 -27.66
N LEU A 177 14.26 8.70 -26.76
CA LEU A 177 13.07 8.82 -25.92
C LEU A 177 13.20 9.99 -24.93
N SER A 178 14.35 10.12 -24.26
CA SER A 178 14.63 11.25 -23.36
C SER A 178 14.63 12.59 -24.11
N HIS A 179 15.20 12.63 -25.33
CA HIS A 179 15.16 13.82 -26.19
C HIS A 179 13.73 14.18 -26.62
N LEU A 180 12.91 13.19 -27.01
CA LEU A 180 11.51 13.40 -27.37
C LEU A 180 10.66 13.84 -26.16
N CYS A 181 10.98 13.39 -24.95
CA CYS A 181 10.34 13.85 -23.72
C CYS A 181 10.71 15.32 -23.43
N LYS A 182 12.00 15.67 -23.50
CA LYS A 182 12.52 17.05 -23.31
C LYS A 182 12.08 18.07 -24.38
N SER A 183 11.40 17.62 -25.43
CA SER A 183 10.89 18.46 -26.52
C SER A 183 9.36 18.41 -26.65
N ASP A 184 8.65 18.01 -25.58
CA ASP A 184 7.19 17.84 -25.49
C ASP A 184 6.57 16.94 -26.57
N ALA A 185 7.40 16.14 -27.25
CA ALA A 185 7.03 15.27 -28.36
C ALA A 185 6.62 13.85 -27.93
N LEU A 186 6.79 13.54 -26.65
CA LEU A 186 6.39 12.30 -25.98
C LEU A 186 5.98 12.61 -24.53
N PRO A 187 4.81 12.16 -24.04
CA PRO A 187 4.42 12.36 -22.64
C PRO A 187 5.34 11.61 -21.67
N GLU A 188 5.67 12.27 -20.55
CA GLU A 188 6.57 11.77 -19.51
C GLU A 188 6.17 10.38 -18.98
N THR A 189 4.90 10.16 -18.68
CA THR A 189 4.38 8.84 -18.22
C THR A 189 4.60 7.69 -19.22
N VAL A 190 4.75 7.99 -20.52
CA VAL A 190 5.06 7.00 -21.56
C VAL A 190 6.57 6.79 -21.69
N TYR A 191 7.37 7.82 -21.41
CA TYR A 191 8.82 7.72 -21.27
C TYR A 191 9.20 6.89 -20.04
N GLU A 192 8.67 7.21 -18.85
CA GLU A 192 8.89 6.48 -17.60
C GLU A 192 8.52 4.99 -17.73
N PHE A 193 7.35 4.68 -18.30
CA PHE A 193 6.93 3.30 -18.54
C PHE A 193 7.91 2.53 -19.44
N LEU A 194 8.42 3.18 -20.50
CA LEU A 194 9.40 2.55 -21.40
C LEU A 194 10.78 2.42 -20.76
N GLN A 195 11.21 3.39 -19.96
CA GLN A 195 12.46 3.32 -19.20
C GLN A 195 12.38 2.18 -18.17
N SER A 196 11.39 2.22 -17.27
CA SER A 196 11.14 1.18 -16.27
C SER A 196 11.07 -0.23 -16.87
N LYS A 197 10.37 -0.39 -18.01
CA LYS A 197 10.23 -1.70 -18.67
C LYS A 197 11.55 -2.28 -19.19
N TYR A 198 12.51 -1.46 -19.62
CA TYR A 198 13.72 -1.91 -20.33
C TYR A 198 15.06 -1.57 -19.65
N ASP A 199 15.07 -0.76 -18.58
CA ASP A 199 16.29 -0.36 -17.86
C ASP A 199 17.09 -1.56 -17.34
N TYR A 200 16.43 -2.51 -16.67
CA TYR A 200 17.05 -3.75 -16.23
C TYR A 200 17.67 -4.54 -17.41
N SER A 201 16.97 -4.64 -18.54
CA SER A 201 17.49 -5.32 -19.74
C SER A 201 18.65 -4.58 -20.41
N LEU A 202 18.66 -3.24 -20.35
CA LEU A 202 19.79 -2.43 -20.82
C LEU A 202 21.02 -2.69 -19.93
N LYS A 203 20.89 -2.54 -18.61
CA LYS A 203 21.97 -2.81 -17.64
C LYS A 203 22.51 -4.24 -17.78
N GLN A 204 21.63 -5.25 -17.78
CA GLN A 204 21.98 -6.67 -17.90
C GLN A 204 22.80 -6.98 -19.17
N HIS A 205 22.45 -6.40 -20.32
CA HIS A 205 23.14 -6.69 -21.59
C HIS A 205 24.28 -5.74 -21.93
N ALA A 206 24.43 -4.61 -21.22
CA ALA A 206 25.52 -3.65 -21.42
C ALA A 206 26.80 -3.99 -20.62
N GLY A 207 26.72 -4.87 -19.63
CA GLY A 207 27.86 -5.34 -18.83
C GLY A 207 27.86 -4.76 -17.41
N LYS A 208 29.04 -4.51 -16.84
CA LYS A 208 29.20 -3.95 -15.48
C LYS A 208 28.91 -2.45 -15.43
N ILE A 209 27.71 -2.04 -15.83
CA ILE A 209 27.18 -0.69 -15.56
C ILE A 209 26.64 -0.69 -14.13
N ILE A 210 27.28 0.09 -13.26
CA ILE A 210 27.00 0.11 -11.82
C ILE A 210 26.17 1.32 -11.46
N SER A 211 26.63 2.52 -11.83
CA SER A 211 25.98 3.79 -11.46
C SER A 211 25.04 4.35 -12.53
N ALA A 212 24.23 5.34 -12.15
CA ALA A 212 23.41 6.10 -13.09
C ALA A 212 24.27 6.94 -14.05
N SER A 213 25.43 7.43 -13.62
CA SER A 213 26.39 8.15 -14.48
C SER A 213 27.08 7.21 -15.46
N ASP A 214 27.46 5.99 -15.06
CA ASP A 214 27.95 4.95 -16.00
C ASP A 214 26.92 4.65 -17.10
N LEU A 215 25.63 4.59 -16.74
CA LEU A 215 24.55 4.35 -17.69
C LEU A 215 24.42 5.51 -18.70
N GLN A 216 24.48 6.76 -18.25
CA GLN A 216 24.48 7.93 -19.14
C GLN A 216 25.73 7.97 -20.02
N ASN A 217 26.91 7.72 -19.47
CA ASN A 217 28.17 7.64 -20.20
C ASN A 217 28.14 6.54 -21.28
N PHE A 218 27.59 5.37 -20.97
CA PHE A 218 27.36 4.30 -21.94
C PHE A 218 26.37 4.72 -23.02
N ILE A 219 25.25 5.35 -22.66
CA ILE A 219 24.24 5.83 -23.63
C ILE A 219 24.85 6.86 -24.59
N VAL A 220 25.57 7.87 -24.08
CA VAL A 220 26.27 8.88 -24.90
C VAL A 220 27.31 8.23 -25.82
N THR A 221 28.07 7.26 -25.31
CA THR A 221 29.07 6.51 -26.10
C THR A 221 28.41 5.69 -27.21
N GLN A 222 27.30 4.99 -26.93
CA GLN A 222 26.55 4.23 -27.95
C GLN A 222 25.89 5.14 -29.00
N VAL A 223 25.45 6.35 -28.65
CA VAL A 223 24.93 7.32 -29.62
C VAL A 223 26.05 7.83 -30.54
N ARG A 224 27.22 8.20 -30.00
CA ARG A 224 28.39 8.62 -30.80
C ARG A 224 28.88 7.50 -31.74
N ALA A 225 28.94 6.25 -31.25
CA ALA A 225 29.30 5.10 -32.08
C ALA A 225 28.25 4.82 -33.18
N ALA A 226 26.96 4.98 -32.86
CA ALA A 226 25.89 4.83 -33.84
C ALA A 226 25.92 5.92 -34.93
N GLU A 227 26.24 7.18 -34.60
CA GLU A 227 26.45 8.24 -35.59
C GLU A 227 27.57 7.89 -36.59
N GLN A 228 28.70 7.37 -36.11
CA GLN A 228 29.84 6.94 -36.93
C GLN A 228 29.49 5.77 -37.87
N GLU A 229 28.53 4.93 -37.50
CA GLU A 229 28.03 3.81 -38.31
C GLU A 229 26.82 4.15 -39.23
N ASP A 230 26.54 5.44 -39.44
CA ASP A 230 25.38 5.91 -40.24
C ASP A 230 24.01 5.46 -39.70
N ASP A 231 23.85 5.48 -38.37
CA ASP A 231 22.59 5.15 -37.72
C ASP A 231 21.57 6.30 -37.88
N GLU A 232 20.49 6.03 -38.62
CA GLU A 232 19.43 7.00 -38.92
C GLU A 232 18.84 7.64 -37.66
N LEU A 233 18.64 6.88 -36.56
CA LEU A 233 18.05 7.43 -35.34
C LEU A 233 19.04 8.35 -34.60
N ALA A 234 20.32 7.98 -34.54
CA ALA A 234 21.36 8.84 -33.98
C ALA A 234 21.46 10.17 -34.77
N LYS A 235 21.54 10.10 -36.10
CA LYS A 235 21.56 11.29 -36.96
C LYS A 235 20.32 12.16 -36.78
N LEU A 236 19.12 11.57 -36.68
CA LEU A 236 17.88 12.34 -36.47
C LEU A 236 17.83 13.07 -35.13
N ILE A 237 18.35 12.50 -34.03
CA ILE A 237 18.32 13.19 -32.72
C ILE A 237 19.42 14.26 -32.60
N LEU A 238 20.63 13.98 -33.10
CA LEU A 238 21.76 14.91 -33.07
C LEU A 238 21.45 16.16 -33.92
N ALA A 239 20.93 15.97 -35.14
CA ALA A 239 20.53 17.07 -36.02
C ALA A 239 19.36 17.92 -35.50
N ASN A 240 18.62 17.46 -34.48
CA ASN A 240 17.50 18.18 -33.87
C ASN A 240 17.76 18.61 -32.42
N GLY A 241 19.03 18.68 -31.98
CA GLY A 241 19.43 19.33 -30.73
C GLY A 241 19.86 18.41 -29.59
N PHE A 242 19.97 17.08 -29.80
CA PHE A 242 20.50 16.19 -28.77
C PHE A 242 21.98 16.48 -28.51
N LYS A 243 22.30 17.06 -27.35
CA LYS A 243 23.67 17.24 -26.86
C LYS A 243 24.21 15.91 -26.33
N ALA A 244 25.06 15.25 -27.11
CA ALA A 244 25.86 14.10 -26.69
C ALA A 244 27.06 14.52 -25.82
N GLU A 245 26.82 15.34 -24.80
CA GLU A 245 27.80 15.78 -23.80
C GLU A 245 28.03 14.63 -22.81
N LEU A 246 29.30 14.32 -22.50
CA LEU A 246 29.63 13.46 -21.37
C LEU A 246 29.53 14.32 -20.11
N PRO A 247 28.82 13.90 -19.05
CA PRO A 247 28.87 14.59 -17.78
C PRO A 247 30.28 14.53 -17.18
N ASP A 248 31.00 15.65 -17.20
CA ASP A 248 32.21 15.87 -16.41
C ASP A 248 31.82 15.94 -14.91
N ILE A 249 31.60 14.76 -14.34
CA ILE A 249 31.34 14.55 -12.91
C ILE A 249 32.51 13.72 -12.38
N GLU A 250 33.27 14.32 -11.46
CA GLU A 250 34.28 13.61 -10.69
C GLU A 250 33.63 12.39 -10.03
N MET A 251 34.25 11.22 -10.14
CA MET A 251 33.70 10.03 -9.51
C MET A 251 33.69 10.22 -7.99
N GLU A 252 32.51 10.49 -7.42
CA GLU A 252 32.26 10.19 -6.02
C GLU A 252 32.52 8.69 -5.84
N LYS A 253 33.68 8.40 -5.25
CA LYS A 253 34.09 7.04 -4.92
C LYS A 253 33.26 6.59 -3.73
N GLY A 254 32.03 6.15 -4.01
CA GLY A 254 31.26 5.32 -3.07
C GLY A 254 32.19 4.24 -2.54
N VAL A 255 32.35 4.21 -1.21
CA VAL A 255 33.36 3.36 -0.57
C VAL A 255 32.97 1.91 -0.84
N SER A 256 33.88 1.16 -1.45
CA SER A 256 33.65 -0.25 -1.75
C SER A 256 33.66 -1.04 -0.43
N ILE A 257 32.46 -1.28 0.13
CA ILE A 257 32.24 -1.99 1.40
C ILE A 257 32.45 -3.49 1.17
N LYS A 258 33.72 -3.86 0.96
CA LYS A 258 34.16 -5.26 0.80
C LYS A 258 34.08 -6.05 2.10
N LYS A 259 33.97 -5.36 3.23
CA LYS A 259 33.78 -5.93 4.56
C LYS A 259 32.77 -5.10 5.32
N ILE A 260 31.84 -5.78 5.98
CA ILE A 260 30.97 -5.24 7.01
C ILE A 260 31.40 -5.78 8.38
N GLU A 261 31.18 -4.98 9.42
CA GLU A 261 31.38 -5.38 10.81
C GLU A 261 30.01 -5.45 11.50
N TYR A 262 29.68 -6.60 12.08
CA TYR A 262 28.42 -6.86 12.76
C TYR A 262 28.71 -7.45 14.14
N ARG A 263 28.68 -6.57 15.16
CA ARG A 263 29.05 -6.91 16.55
C ARG A 263 30.46 -7.52 16.59
N ALA A 264 30.61 -8.75 17.07
CA ALA A 264 31.91 -9.44 17.14
C ALA A 264 32.36 -10.08 15.81
N PHE A 265 31.56 -10.00 14.75
CA PHE A 265 31.77 -10.71 13.49
C PHE A 265 32.13 -9.76 12.34
N ILE A 266 32.96 -10.23 11.40
CA ILE A 266 33.32 -9.50 10.18
C ILE A 266 32.97 -10.38 8.98
N ALA A 267 32.10 -9.91 8.10
CA ALA A 267 31.71 -10.61 6.87
C ALA A 267 32.17 -9.84 5.62
N GLN A 268 32.59 -10.57 4.60
CA GLN A 268 32.99 -10.07 3.29
C GLN A 268 31.79 -10.05 2.36
N VAL A 269 31.58 -8.93 1.66
CA VAL A 269 30.45 -8.78 0.73
C VAL A 269 30.85 -9.33 -0.64
N ASN A 270 30.51 -10.60 -0.87
CA ASN A 270 30.97 -11.37 -2.03
C ASN A 270 30.18 -11.10 -3.33
N ASP A 271 28.96 -10.57 -3.26
CA ASP A 271 28.18 -10.14 -4.42
C ASP A 271 28.23 -8.61 -4.58
N PRO A 272 28.81 -8.08 -5.68
CA PRO A 272 28.80 -6.65 -5.99
C PRO A 272 27.40 -6.02 -6.06
N GLN A 273 26.34 -6.79 -6.33
CA GLN A 273 24.97 -6.28 -6.31
C GLN A 273 24.40 -6.12 -4.89
N VAL A 274 24.86 -6.92 -3.94
CA VAL A 274 24.53 -6.76 -2.52
C VAL A 274 25.34 -5.59 -1.95
N GLU A 275 26.62 -5.47 -2.30
CA GLU A 275 27.48 -4.31 -1.97
C GLU A 275 26.86 -2.98 -2.41
N GLN A 276 26.30 -2.93 -3.63
CA GLN A 276 25.60 -1.75 -4.16
C GLN A 276 24.32 -1.44 -3.37
N LEU A 277 23.48 -2.44 -3.09
CA LEU A 277 22.20 -2.21 -2.40
C LEU A 277 22.38 -1.84 -0.92
N ILE A 278 23.43 -2.35 -0.26
CA ILE A 278 23.84 -1.91 1.08
C ILE A 278 24.28 -0.44 1.02
N ASN A 279 25.21 -0.09 0.12
CA ASN A 279 25.66 1.30 -0.06
C ASN A 279 24.49 2.26 -0.35
N GLU A 280 23.58 1.91 -1.25
CA GLU A 280 22.40 2.72 -1.55
C GLU A 280 21.48 2.86 -0.31
N ALA A 281 21.32 1.81 0.49
CA ALA A 281 20.49 1.83 1.70
C ALA A 281 21.13 2.54 2.91
N GLU A 282 22.46 2.61 2.99
CA GLU A 282 23.17 3.37 4.03
C GLU A 282 23.23 4.87 3.72
N ASN A 283 23.42 5.24 2.44
CA ASN A 283 23.48 6.66 2.03
C ASN A 283 22.13 7.38 2.08
N ILE A 284 20.98 6.67 2.15
CA ILE A 284 19.66 7.31 2.33
C ILE A 284 19.50 7.79 3.78
N GLN A 285 19.86 9.05 4.03
CA GLN A 285 19.47 9.80 5.21
C GLN A 285 17.96 10.09 5.16
N ALA A 286 17.16 9.16 5.69
CA ALA A 286 15.71 9.25 5.66
C ALA A 286 15.18 10.26 6.70
N THR A 287 14.55 11.34 6.23
CA THR A 287 13.84 12.33 7.06
C THR A 287 12.33 12.33 6.79
N SER A 288 11.88 11.66 5.73
CA SER A 288 10.47 11.57 5.33
C SER A 288 9.99 10.12 5.18
N PRO A 289 8.68 9.83 5.37
CA PRO A 289 8.13 8.48 5.22
C PRO A 289 8.38 7.83 3.84
N ALA A 290 8.53 8.64 2.79
CA ALA A 290 8.92 8.17 1.46
C ALA A 290 10.35 7.62 1.45
N GLN A 291 11.33 8.37 1.98
CA GLN A 291 12.72 7.94 2.09
C GLN A 291 12.89 6.73 3.03
N PHE A 292 12.13 6.65 4.13
CA PHE A 292 12.12 5.44 4.97
C PHE A 292 11.60 4.20 4.20
N SER A 293 10.60 4.40 3.34
CA SER A 293 10.05 3.32 2.49
C SER A 293 11.04 2.91 1.38
N GLU A 294 11.76 3.87 0.79
CA GLU A 294 12.82 3.61 -0.19
C GLU A 294 14.01 2.89 0.44
N ARG A 295 14.50 3.37 1.60
CA ARG A 295 15.59 2.74 2.37
C ARG A 295 15.26 1.29 2.72
N LEU A 296 14.04 1.03 3.19
CA LEU A 296 13.57 -0.33 3.44
C LEU A 296 13.51 -1.18 2.17
N LEU A 297 13.06 -0.62 1.04
CA LEU A 297 13.00 -1.34 -0.24
C LEU A 297 14.40 -1.75 -0.73
N LYS A 298 15.42 -0.90 -0.55
CA LYS A 298 16.83 -1.23 -0.87
C LYS A 298 17.33 -2.38 0.01
N TRP A 299 17.10 -2.33 1.32
CA TRP A 299 17.44 -3.42 2.24
C TRP A 299 16.70 -4.73 1.92
N GLN A 300 15.43 -4.67 1.52
CA GLN A 300 14.66 -5.85 1.09
C GLN A 300 15.20 -6.45 -0.22
N GLN A 301 15.65 -5.62 -1.16
CA GLN A 301 16.31 -6.09 -2.40
C GLN A 301 17.70 -6.70 -2.13
N ALA A 302 18.42 -6.23 -1.12
CA ALA A 302 19.66 -6.87 -0.67
C ALA A 302 19.36 -8.24 -0.03
N LEU A 303 18.30 -8.31 0.78
CA LEU A 303 17.87 -9.54 1.45
C LEU A 303 17.48 -10.63 0.46
N GLU A 304 16.60 -10.33 -0.50
CA GLU A 304 16.14 -11.29 -1.51
C GLU A 304 17.33 -11.92 -2.27
N LYS A 305 18.35 -11.12 -2.61
CA LYS A 305 19.56 -11.62 -3.29
C LYS A 305 20.44 -12.48 -2.41
N GLN A 306 20.64 -12.10 -1.15
CA GLN A 306 21.45 -12.89 -0.22
C GLN A 306 20.75 -14.21 0.13
N GLU A 307 19.42 -14.23 0.32
CA GLU A 307 18.66 -15.47 0.55
C GLU A 307 18.70 -16.41 -0.66
N ILE A 308 18.58 -15.87 -1.89
CA ILE A 308 18.78 -16.65 -3.11
C ILE A 308 20.20 -17.25 -3.16
N ARG A 309 21.23 -16.45 -2.84
CA ARG A 309 22.63 -16.91 -2.80
C ARG A 309 22.84 -18.03 -1.78
N THR A 310 22.39 -17.85 -0.54
CA THR A 310 22.47 -18.88 0.52
C THR A 310 21.74 -20.16 0.12
N SER A 311 20.55 -20.07 -0.47
CA SER A 311 19.80 -21.26 -0.91
C SER A 311 20.51 -22.10 -1.98
N TYR A 312 21.32 -21.46 -2.84
CA TYR A 312 22.15 -22.20 -3.81
C TYR A 312 23.38 -22.88 -3.19
N HIS A 313 23.82 -22.45 -2.00
CA HIS A 313 24.86 -23.14 -1.24
C HIS A 313 24.28 -24.27 -0.35
N GLU A 314 22.96 -24.31 -0.11
CA GLU A 314 22.28 -25.40 0.62
C GLU A 314 21.87 -26.58 -0.28
N GLU A 315 21.73 -26.38 -1.60
CA GLU A 315 21.30 -27.44 -2.56
C GLU A 315 22.47 -28.19 -3.26
N GLY A 316 23.74 -27.89 -2.96
CA GLY A 316 24.91 -28.45 -3.67
C GLY A 316 25.95 -29.12 -2.77
N ASP A 317 26.20 -30.42 -2.98
CA ASP A 317 27.27 -31.22 -2.36
C ASP A 317 28.70 -30.88 -2.90
N ASP A 318 29.00 -29.60 -3.15
CA ASP A 318 30.32 -29.16 -3.65
C ASP A 318 31.28 -28.93 -2.47
N GLU A 319 31.93 -30.01 -2.00
CA GLU A 319 32.86 -30.06 -0.84
C GLU A 319 34.10 -29.14 -0.93
N GLU A 320 34.26 -28.31 -1.98
CA GLU A 320 35.43 -27.45 -2.20
C GLU A 320 35.29 -25.99 -1.68
N GLU A 321 34.08 -25.45 -1.49
CA GLU A 321 33.91 -24.13 -0.85
C GLU A 321 33.87 -24.25 0.69
N GLY A 322 35.06 -24.21 1.31
CA GLY A 322 35.25 -24.49 2.73
C GLY A 322 34.42 -23.61 3.70
N ILE A 323 34.06 -24.24 4.83
CA ILE A 323 33.20 -23.79 5.96
C ILE A 323 33.06 -22.26 6.14
N ASN A 324 34.18 -21.53 6.17
CA ASN A 324 34.23 -20.08 6.32
C ASN A 324 33.35 -19.32 5.30
N SER A 325 33.11 -19.85 4.09
CA SER A 325 32.27 -19.24 3.05
C SER A 325 30.79 -19.22 3.47
N HIS A 326 30.28 -20.35 3.97
CA HIS A 326 28.92 -20.45 4.47
C HIS A 326 28.71 -19.62 5.75
N GLU A 327 29.65 -19.66 6.70
CA GLU A 327 29.59 -18.82 7.91
C GLU A 327 29.56 -17.32 7.56
N ASN A 328 30.40 -16.87 6.63
CA ASN A 328 30.44 -15.51 6.11
C ASN A 328 29.07 -15.06 5.55
N ASP A 329 28.48 -15.89 4.70
CA ASP A 329 27.23 -15.56 4.01
C ASP A 329 26.01 -15.59 4.94
N GLN A 330 26.03 -16.41 5.99
CA GLN A 330 25.04 -16.39 7.08
C GLN A 330 25.19 -15.14 7.96
N ILE A 331 26.41 -14.72 8.32
CA ILE A 331 26.66 -13.47 9.07
C ILE A 331 26.16 -12.25 8.25
N LEU A 332 26.47 -12.21 6.95
CA LEU A 332 25.98 -11.18 6.03
C LEU A 332 24.44 -11.18 5.95
N LEU A 333 23.82 -12.37 5.89
CA LEU A 333 22.37 -12.51 5.89
C LEU A 333 21.73 -11.97 7.18
N VAL A 334 22.31 -12.25 8.35
CA VAL A 334 21.83 -11.73 9.65
C VAL A 334 21.98 -10.21 9.75
N TYR A 335 23.10 -9.63 9.33
CA TYR A 335 23.29 -8.17 9.26
C TYR A 335 22.26 -7.49 8.34
N ILE A 336 21.95 -8.09 7.18
CA ILE A 336 20.92 -7.56 6.28
C ILE A 336 19.53 -7.66 6.94
N LYS A 337 19.19 -8.79 7.59
CA LYS A 337 17.92 -8.96 8.31
C LYS A 337 17.76 -7.96 9.45
N PHE A 338 18.81 -7.71 10.23
CA PHE A 338 18.85 -6.68 11.27
C PHE A 338 18.49 -5.29 10.69
N ASN A 339 19.14 -4.90 9.59
CA ASN A 339 18.89 -3.60 8.96
C ASN A 339 17.50 -3.49 8.29
N VAL A 340 16.97 -4.57 7.69
CA VAL A 340 15.58 -4.62 7.19
C VAL A 340 14.58 -4.35 8.33
N LEU A 341 14.76 -5.01 9.47
CA LEU A 341 13.86 -4.85 10.61
C LEU A 341 13.94 -3.44 11.22
N PHE A 342 15.15 -2.90 11.43
CA PHE A 342 15.31 -1.52 11.92
C PHE A 342 14.78 -0.47 10.92
N ALA A 343 14.98 -0.65 9.62
CA ALA A 343 14.38 0.24 8.61
C ALA A 343 12.84 0.19 8.65
N SER A 344 12.23 -0.97 8.93
CA SER A 344 10.78 -1.10 9.10
C SER A 344 10.28 -0.48 10.41
N ILE A 345 11.04 -0.60 11.51
CA ILE A 345 10.72 0.04 12.81
C ILE A 345 10.76 1.57 12.68
N LEU A 346 11.84 2.12 12.10
CA LEU A 346 12.00 3.56 11.87
C LEU A 346 10.90 4.13 10.95
N ARG A 347 10.52 3.38 9.90
CA ARG A 347 9.37 3.72 9.04
C ARG A 347 8.07 3.78 9.86
N ASP A 348 7.80 2.80 10.71
CA ASP A 348 6.50 2.67 11.37
C ASP A 348 6.30 3.62 12.56
N ASP A 349 7.36 4.10 13.22
CA ASP A 349 7.21 5.22 14.19
C ASP A 349 6.98 6.55 13.45
N ASN A 350 7.64 6.77 12.31
CA ASN A 350 7.38 7.93 11.43
C ASN A 350 5.98 7.88 10.75
N LEU A 351 5.33 6.71 10.71
CA LEU A 351 3.95 6.54 10.21
C LEU A 351 2.90 6.56 11.34
N ALA A 352 3.27 6.93 12.57
CA ALA A 352 2.36 7.06 13.72
C ALA A 352 1.29 8.15 13.53
N GLY A 353 0.18 7.79 12.86
CA GLY A 353 -0.91 8.70 12.52
C GLY A 353 -1.71 9.23 13.71
N PHE A 354 -2.40 10.36 13.50
CA PHE A 354 -3.20 11.06 14.52
C PHE A 354 -4.34 10.24 15.13
N SER A 355 -4.82 9.18 14.46
CA SER A 355 -5.91 8.34 14.97
C SER A 355 -5.36 7.16 15.78
N PHE A 356 -5.99 6.87 16.93
CA PHE A 356 -5.54 5.78 17.82
C PHE A 356 -5.40 4.44 17.09
N SER A 357 -6.31 4.09 16.18
CA SER A 357 -6.24 2.82 15.43
C SER A 357 -5.04 2.74 14.47
N GLN A 358 -4.61 3.87 13.86
CA GLN A 358 -3.40 3.90 13.03
C GLN A 358 -2.14 3.79 13.90
N PHE A 359 -2.09 4.55 15.00
CA PHE A 359 -1.01 4.52 15.99
C PHE A 359 -0.84 3.14 16.65
N GLU A 360 -1.95 2.50 17.05
CA GLU A 360 -1.98 1.16 17.63
C GLU A 360 -1.47 0.13 16.61
N ARG A 361 -1.86 0.25 15.34
CA ARG A 361 -1.40 -0.63 14.27
C ARG A 361 0.10 -0.48 14.01
N SER A 362 0.61 0.75 13.86
CA SER A 362 2.05 0.94 13.59
C SER A 362 2.89 0.53 14.80
N THR A 363 2.45 0.84 16.02
CA THR A 363 3.15 0.40 17.23
C THR A 363 3.13 -1.13 17.41
N LYS A 364 2.03 -1.81 17.05
CA LYS A 364 2.00 -3.28 17.03
C LYS A 364 2.92 -3.90 15.98
N ASN A 365 3.14 -3.23 14.84
CA ASN A 365 4.19 -3.65 13.89
C ASN A 365 5.59 -3.49 14.52
N ILE A 366 5.89 -2.34 15.12
CA ILE A 366 7.18 -2.07 15.80
C ILE A 366 7.46 -3.16 16.85
N LEU A 367 6.48 -3.46 17.71
CA LEU A 367 6.60 -4.49 18.75
C LEU A 367 6.79 -5.91 18.18
N LYS A 368 6.27 -6.19 16.98
CA LYS A 368 6.53 -7.45 16.28
C LYS A 368 7.98 -7.47 15.76
N SER A 369 8.41 -6.43 15.05
CA SER A 369 9.76 -6.39 14.48
C SER A 369 10.87 -6.27 15.52
N LEU A 370 10.62 -5.66 16.70
CA LEU A 370 11.56 -5.69 17.82
C LEU A 370 11.80 -7.12 18.34
N ARG A 371 10.76 -7.96 18.42
CA ARG A 371 10.91 -9.38 18.80
C ARG A 371 11.65 -10.17 17.72
N GLU A 372 11.33 -9.91 16.45
CA GLU A 372 12.07 -10.49 15.31
C GLU A 372 13.56 -10.08 15.30
N VAL A 373 13.92 -8.89 15.83
CA VAL A 373 15.33 -8.49 16.05
C VAL A 373 15.94 -9.25 17.22
N MET A 374 15.23 -9.39 18.34
CA MET A 374 15.71 -10.10 19.54
C MET A 374 15.97 -11.60 19.28
N GLU A 375 15.26 -12.19 18.32
CA GLU A 375 15.45 -13.58 17.87
C GLU A 375 16.65 -13.77 16.90
N LEU A 376 17.31 -12.69 16.45
CA LEU A 376 18.44 -12.80 15.51
C LEU A 376 19.72 -13.36 16.18
N PRO A 377 20.50 -14.19 15.44
CA PRO A 377 21.84 -14.59 15.87
C PRO A 377 22.74 -13.41 16.24
N GLY A 378 23.43 -13.55 17.37
CA GLY A 378 24.30 -12.51 17.93
C GLY A 378 23.57 -11.40 18.69
N VAL A 379 22.25 -11.21 18.51
CA VAL A 379 21.46 -10.25 19.31
C VAL A 379 21.10 -10.83 20.68
N TYR A 380 20.62 -12.08 20.71
CA TYR A 380 20.31 -12.78 21.97
C TYR A 380 21.54 -13.06 22.85
N SER A 381 22.75 -12.90 22.31
CA SER A 381 24.04 -13.13 22.99
C SER A 381 24.70 -11.85 23.49
N ASP A 382 24.11 -10.69 23.22
CA ASP A 382 24.58 -9.36 23.62
C ASP A 382 23.62 -8.84 24.70
N ASP A 383 23.92 -9.13 25.97
CA ASP A 383 23.04 -8.83 27.11
C ASP A 383 22.70 -7.33 27.20
N GLU A 384 23.64 -6.44 26.80
CA GLU A 384 23.42 -5.00 26.81
C GLU A 384 22.46 -4.57 25.69
N LEU A 385 22.68 -5.04 24.46
CA LEU A 385 21.74 -4.80 23.35
C LEU A 385 20.36 -5.39 23.65
N LEU A 386 20.31 -6.58 24.24
CA LEU A 386 19.06 -7.25 24.60
C LEU A 386 18.29 -6.46 25.67
N ALA A 387 18.98 -5.91 26.68
CA ALA A 387 18.38 -5.00 27.67
C ALA A 387 17.88 -3.69 27.01
N GLN A 388 18.66 -3.08 26.11
CA GLN A 388 18.24 -1.88 25.36
C GLN A 388 17.01 -2.16 24.47
N LEU A 389 16.92 -3.35 23.85
CA LEU A 389 15.76 -3.79 23.06
C LEU A 389 14.53 -4.07 23.91
N GLN A 390 14.69 -4.72 25.07
CA GLN A 390 13.59 -4.95 26.02
C GLN A 390 13.02 -3.64 26.58
N LEU A 391 13.89 -2.69 26.94
CA LEU A 391 13.48 -1.35 27.35
C LEU A 391 12.75 -0.60 26.22
N CYS A 392 13.21 -0.75 24.98
CA CYS A 392 12.53 -0.20 23.81
C CYS A 392 11.13 -0.83 23.61
N GLN A 393 11.00 -2.16 23.74
CA GLN A 393 9.71 -2.84 23.69
C GLN A 393 8.75 -2.31 24.78
N ALA A 394 9.22 -2.23 26.03
CA ALA A 394 8.44 -1.71 27.16
C ALA A 394 8.04 -0.23 26.98
N TYR A 395 8.93 0.60 26.44
CA TYR A 395 8.63 1.99 26.08
C TYR A 395 7.48 2.07 25.07
N TYR A 396 7.47 1.25 24.02
CA TYR A 396 6.38 1.22 23.03
C TYR A 396 5.07 0.62 23.58
N GLU A 397 5.14 -0.38 24.47
CA GLU A 397 3.96 -0.92 25.17
C GLU A 397 3.34 0.12 26.13
N ALA A 398 4.17 0.88 26.86
CA ALA A 398 3.73 2.05 27.62
C ALA A 398 3.13 3.15 26.71
N LYS A 399 3.75 3.44 25.55
CA LYS A 399 3.25 4.39 24.53
C LYS A 399 1.82 4.05 24.09
N ILE A 400 1.47 2.75 23.97
CA ILE A 400 0.09 2.29 23.72
C ILE A 400 -0.82 2.56 24.91
N SER A 401 -0.46 2.10 26.11
CA SER A 401 -1.28 2.26 27.31
C SER A 401 -1.58 3.73 27.63
N PHE A 402 -0.58 4.62 27.52
CA PHE A 402 -0.74 6.07 27.65
C PHE A 402 -1.73 6.67 26.63
N ARG A 403 -1.65 6.26 25.36
CA ARG A 403 -2.57 6.74 24.30
C ARG A 403 -3.99 6.18 24.47
N LEU A 404 -4.14 4.94 24.97
CA LEU A 404 -5.46 4.38 25.27
C LEU A 404 -6.09 5.06 26.48
N ALA A 405 -5.31 5.32 27.54
CA ALA A 405 -5.73 6.08 28.71
C ALA A 405 -6.27 7.47 28.32
N TYR A 406 -5.59 8.16 27.40
CA TYR A 406 -6.04 9.44 26.86
C TYR A 406 -7.40 9.33 26.14
N VAL A 407 -7.57 8.33 25.26
CA VAL A 407 -8.87 8.07 24.58
C VAL A 407 -9.99 7.71 25.56
N HIS A 408 -9.68 7.17 26.74
CA HIS A 408 -10.65 6.95 27.81
C HIS A 408 -11.00 8.25 28.59
N ALA A 409 -10.04 9.15 28.81
CA ALA A 409 -10.30 10.45 29.45
C ALA A 409 -11.20 11.35 28.57
N GLU A 410 -10.93 11.42 27.27
CA GLU A 410 -11.76 12.13 26.28
C GLU A 410 -13.19 11.55 26.14
N LYS A 411 -13.42 10.34 26.67
CA LYS A 411 -14.74 9.68 26.74
C LYS A 411 -15.36 9.73 28.15
N TYR A 412 -14.83 10.56 29.06
CA TYR A 412 -15.32 10.71 30.44
C TYR A 412 -15.24 9.42 31.29
N HIS A 413 -14.43 8.44 30.88
CA HIS A 413 -14.19 7.18 31.61
C HIS A 413 -12.92 7.29 32.46
N TYR A 414 -12.91 8.21 33.43
CA TYR A 414 -11.74 8.61 34.20
C TYR A 414 -11.19 7.50 35.10
N ARG A 415 -12.04 6.68 35.74
CA ARG A 415 -11.64 5.47 36.49
C ARG A 415 -10.79 4.52 35.63
N ASN A 416 -11.22 4.27 34.39
CA ASN A 416 -10.50 3.40 33.44
C ASN A 416 -9.23 4.07 32.90
N SER A 417 -9.28 5.38 32.64
CA SER A 417 -8.12 6.17 32.22
C SER A 417 -7.01 6.18 33.27
N LEU A 418 -7.36 6.39 34.55
CA LEU A 418 -6.42 6.37 35.68
C LEU A 418 -5.69 5.01 35.80
N ALA A 419 -6.43 3.90 35.70
CA ALA A 419 -5.85 2.56 35.73
C ALA A 419 -4.87 2.31 34.57
N LEU A 420 -5.18 2.78 33.37
CA LEU A 420 -4.30 2.67 32.20
C LEU A 420 -3.06 3.58 32.30
N TYR A 421 -3.17 4.77 32.93
CA TYR A 421 -2.00 5.62 33.21
C TYR A 421 -1.08 5.02 34.29
N LEU A 422 -1.65 4.43 35.35
CA LEU A 422 -0.88 3.69 36.36
C LEU A 422 -0.13 2.53 35.73
N HIS A 423 -0.83 1.67 34.97
CA HIS A 423 -0.21 0.54 34.26
C HIS A 423 0.87 0.98 33.26
N SER A 424 0.66 2.11 32.57
CA SER A 424 1.65 2.70 31.67
C SER A 424 2.91 3.19 32.39
N LEU A 425 2.79 3.66 33.64
CA LEU A 425 3.92 4.05 34.48
C LEU A 425 4.64 2.82 35.05
N GLU A 426 3.90 1.81 35.52
CA GLU A 426 4.44 0.55 36.02
C GLU A 426 5.29 -0.19 34.97
N ILE A 427 4.84 -0.27 33.71
CA ILE A 427 5.62 -0.87 32.62
C ILE A 427 6.96 -0.13 32.46
N LEU A 428 6.92 1.20 32.42
CA LEU A 428 8.10 2.03 32.13
C LEU A 428 9.10 2.02 33.29
N ASP A 429 8.63 2.20 34.52
CA ASP A 429 9.48 2.25 35.72
C ASP A 429 10.12 0.89 36.02
N ASN A 430 9.39 -0.23 35.85
CA ASN A 430 9.97 -1.57 35.99
C ASN A 430 11.02 -1.86 34.90
N ALA A 431 10.77 -1.45 33.66
CA ALA A 431 11.73 -1.65 32.57
C ALA A 431 13.00 -0.81 32.76
N VAL A 432 12.88 0.44 33.19
CA VAL A 432 14.03 1.31 33.52
C VAL A 432 14.82 0.75 34.70
N ALA A 433 14.16 0.23 35.74
CA ALA A 433 14.83 -0.41 36.87
C ALA A 433 15.61 -1.68 36.45
N ASN A 434 15.05 -2.49 35.54
CA ASN A 434 15.70 -3.70 35.04
C ASN A 434 16.86 -3.41 34.06
N ALA A 435 16.81 -2.30 33.31
CA ALA A 435 17.85 -1.93 32.35
C ALA A 435 19.11 -1.33 32.98
N GLY A 436 19.03 -0.86 34.23
CA GLY A 436 20.17 -0.30 34.98
C GLY A 436 20.69 1.04 34.44
N GLU A 437 21.90 1.42 34.85
CA GLU A 437 22.57 2.65 34.37
C GLU A 437 23.16 2.47 32.96
N VAL A 438 22.30 2.38 31.95
CA VAL A 438 22.73 2.46 30.55
C VAL A 438 23.45 3.80 30.34
N SER A 439 24.73 3.77 29.95
CA SER A 439 25.55 4.96 29.76
C SER A 439 25.06 5.77 28.54
N GLU A 440 24.94 5.10 27.40
CA GLU A 440 24.56 5.63 26.09
C GLU A 440 23.70 4.59 25.34
N TYR A 441 22.67 5.03 24.60
CA TYR A 441 21.78 4.12 23.88
C TYR A 441 22.29 3.91 22.45
N SER A 442 22.47 2.64 22.05
CA SER A 442 23.12 2.25 20.78
C SER A 442 22.13 1.93 19.65
N LEU A 443 20.83 2.13 19.85
CA LEU A 443 19.79 1.71 18.90
C LEU A 443 19.72 2.62 17.67
N PRO A 444 19.73 2.07 16.43
CA PRO A 444 19.72 2.85 15.20
C PRO A 444 18.61 3.92 15.11
N GLY A 445 19.01 5.16 14.77
CA GLY A 445 18.08 6.27 14.50
C GLY A 445 17.38 6.83 15.73
N ASP A 446 18.08 6.87 16.88
CA ASP A 446 17.66 7.53 18.13
C ASP A 446 16.28 7.08 18.67
N LEU A 447 15.87 5.85 18.32
CA LEU A 447 14.58 5.23 18.70
C LEU A 447 14.28 5.28 20.20
N LEU A 448 15.32 5.30 21.03
CA LEU A 448 15.25 5.38 22.47
C LEU A 448 16.41 6.25 22.99
N THR A 449 16.09 7.26 23.79
CA THR A 449 17.07 8.12 24.46
C THR A 449 16.61 8.40 25.89
N LYS A 450 17.53 8.82 26.78
CA LYS A 450 17.19 9.17 28.17
C LYS A 450 16.08 10.22 28.21
N THR A 451 16.17 11.22 27.34
CA THR A 451 15.19 12.29 27.22
C THR A 451 13.84 11.82 26.68
N THR A 452 13.74 10.86 25.75
CA THR A 452 12.42 10.36 25.29
C THR A 452 11.73 9.51 26.36
N ILE A 453 12.49 8.72 27.13
CA ILE A 453 11.98 7.98 28.30
C ILE A 453 11.48 8.93 29.38
N GLU A 454 12.30 9.89 29.81
CA GLU A 454 11.95 10.89 30.82
C GLU A 454 10.75 11.74 30.40
N ASN A 455 10.69 12.17 29.13
CA ASN A 455 9.55 12.89 28.59
C ASN A 455 8.27 12.05 28.60
N LEU A 456 8.31 10.76 28.23
CA LEU A 456 7.13 9.90 28.33
C LEU A 456 6.69 9.72 29.80
N ARG A 457 7.63 9.46 30.71
CA ARG A 457 7.37 9.31 32.15
C ARG A 457 6.72 10.57 32.74
N ASN A 458 7.28 11.74 32.45
CA ASN A 458 6.75 13.04 32.90
C ASN A 458 5.33 13.30 32.34
N ASN A 459 5.08 12.98 31.07
CA ASN A 459 3.74 13.10 30.46
C ASN A 459 2.72 12.15 31.11
N ILE A 460 3.10 10.90 31.40
CA ILE A 460 2.25 9.95 32.13
C ILE A 460 1.94 10.52 33.53
N MET A 461 2.96 10.93 34.29
CA MET A 461 2.79 11.47 35.64
C MET A 461 1.95 12.75 35.69
N GLN A 462 2.03 13.60 34.66
CA GLN A 462 1.16 14.78 34.54
C GLN A 462 -0.30 14.35 34.32
N LYS A 463 -0.57 13.51 33.32
CA LYS A 463 -1.96 13.09 33.00
C LYS A 463 -2.60 12.23 34.09
N LEU A 464 -1.81 11.44 34.81
CA LEU A 464 -2.25 10.73 36.01
C LEU A 464 -2.77 11.73 37.07
N LYS A 465 -2.03 12.80 37.37
CA LYS A 465 -2.46 13.85 38.32
C LYS A 465 -3.72 14.59 37.86
N GLU A 466 -3.81 14.92 36.57
CA GLU A 466 -5.00 15.57 36.00
C GLU A 466 -6.26 14.69 36.11
N VAL A 467 -6.15 13.38 35.84
CA VAL A 467 -7.28 12.44 35.83
C VAL A 467 -7.65 11.92 37.23
N MET A 468 -6.72 11.90 38.19
CA MET A 468 -6.96 11.37 39.54
C MET A 468 -8.18 12.02 40.22
N ALA A 469 -8.25 13.35 40.26
CA ALA A 469 -9.38 14.07 40.85
C ALA A 469 -10.70 13.86 40.08
N LEU A 470 -10.63 13.68 38.76
CA LEU A 470 -11.80 13.39 37.92
C LEU A 470 -12.31 11.96 38.13
N ALA A 471 -11.43 11.00 38.41
CA ALA A 471 -11.80 9.62 38.75
C ALA A 471 -12.39 9.50 40.17
N GLU A 472 -11.91 10.31 41.12
CA GLU A 472 -12.53 10.45 42.45
C GLU A 472 -13.93 11.09 42.37
N TYR A 473 -14.10 12.10 41.50
CA TYR A 473 -15.41 12.69 41.22
C TYR A 473 -16.36 11.72 40.50
N GLU A 474 -15.89 11.00 39.47
CA GLU A 474 -16.65 9.93 38.83
C GLU A 474 -17.08 8.88 39.86
N LYS A 475 -16.21 8.56 40.83
CA LYS A 475 -16.54 7.64 41.92
C LYS A 475 -17.64 8.16 42.84
N SER A 476 -17.57 9.41 43.31
CA SER A 476 -18.60 9.96 44.20
C SER A 476 -19.97 10.08 43.51
N VAL A 477 -20.02 10.30 42.19
CA VAL A 477 -21.26 10.28 41.39
C VAL A 477 -21.74 8.86 41.04
N ALA A 478 -20.83 7.90 40.91
CA ALA A 478 -21.16 6.50 40.65
C ALA A 478 -21.88 5.84 41.84
N ASP A 479 -21.40 6.07 43.06
CA ASP A 479 -21.77 5.28 44.24
C ASP A 479 -23.10 5.76 44.90
N VAL A 480 -23.78 6.78 44.35
CA VAL A 480 -25.13 7.20 44.78
C VAL A 480 -26.17 6.18 44.31
N PHE A 481 -26.90 5.57 45.25
CA PHE A 481 -27.96 4.58 44.98
C PHE A 481 -29.11 5.21 44.18
N ARG A 482 -29.52 4.59 43.06
CA ARG A 482 -30.36 5.24 42.04
C ARG A 482 -31.75 4.61 41.99
N SER A 483 -32.80 5.40 42.26
CA SER A 483 -34.17 4.94 42.01
C SER A 483 -34.64 5.42 40.63
N PRO A 484 -35.23 4.56 39.79
CA PRO A 484 -35.84 4.99 38.53
C PRO A 484 -37.05 5.92 38.72
N TYR A 485 -37.48 6.15 39.96
CA TYR A 485 -38.58 7.04 40.34
C TYR A 485 -38.14 8.38 40.95
N ASP A 486 -36.84 8.62 41.13
CA ASP A 486 -36.33 9.85 41.73
C ASP A 486 -36.77 11.11 40.93
N PRO A 487 -37.31 12.16 41.58
CA PRO A 487 -37.75 13.36 40.88
C PRO A 487 -36.61 14.09 40.16
N SER A 488 -36.95 14.67 39.00
CA SER A 488 -36.06 15.57 38.25
C SER A 488 -35.73 16.84 39.03
N VAL A 489 -34.64 17.54 38.67
CA VAL A 489 -34.21 18.75 39.41
C VAL A 489 -35.30 19.83 39.44
N ILE A 490 -36.04 20.02 38.34
CA ILE A 490 -37.17 20.95 38.29
C ILE A 490 -38.37 20.52 39.15
N GLU A 491 -38.58 19.21 39.36
CA GLU A 491 -39.61 18.71 40.28
C GLU A 491 -39.19 18.88 41.76
N GLN A 492 -37.88 18.82 42.05
CA GLN A 492 -37.35 19.08 43.39
C GLN A 492 -37.39 20.58 43.75
N LEU A 493 -37.41 21.48 42.77
CA LEU A 493 -37.37 22.94 42.97
C LEU A 493 -38.49 23.49 43.87
N GLY A 494 -39.66 22.83 43.88
CA GLY A 494 -40.80 23.17 44.74
C GLY A 494 -40.80 22.52 46.13
N SER A 495 -39.79 21.70 46.46
CA SER A 495 -39.75 20.89 47.69
C SER A 495 -38.75 21.36 48.76
N GLY A 496 -37.85 22.29 48.42
CA GLY A 496 -36.87 22.85 49.35
C GLY A 496 -35.61 23.37 48.64
N PRO A 497 -34.61 23.85 49.40
CA PRO A 497 -33.30 24.19 48.84
C PRO A 497 -32.61 22.94 48.28
N ILE A 498 -32.17 23.01 47.02
CA ILE A 498 -31.46 21.90 46.36
C ILE A 498 -29.97 21.99 46.69
N GLU A 499 -29.47 21.00 47.44
CA GLU A 499 -28.03 20.82 47.68
C GLU A 499 -27.29 20.50 46.36
N PRO A 500 -26.06 21.00 46.14
CA PRO A 500 -25.30 20.72 44.91
C PRO A 500 -25.16 19.23 44.57
N ALA A 501 -25.04 18.36 45.59
CA ALA A 501 -24.97 16.91 45.43
C ALA A 501 -26.27 16.26 44.88
N ARG A 502 -27.40 16.98 44.86
CA ARG A 502 -28.69 16.54 44.30
C ARG A 502 -28.94 17.07 42.88
N ILE A 503 -28.09 17.95 42.36
CA ILE A 503 -28.24 18.52 41.01
C ILE A 503 -27.79 17.48 39.99
N ARG A 504 -28.76 16.92 39.25
CA ARG A 504 -28.54 15.88 38.24
C ARG A 504 -28.65 16.47 36.83
N LEU A 505 -27.52 16.61 36.14
CA LEU A 505 -27.43 17.18 34.79
C LEU A 505 -28.12 16.32 33.71
N ASP A 506 -28.21 15.01 33.95
CA ASP A 506 -28.91 14.01 33.14
C ASP A 506 -30.43 13.97 33.40
N ASN A 507 -30.90 14.48 34.54
CA ASN A 507 -32.31 14.50 34.94
C ASN A 507 -32.75 15.91 35.41
N LEU A 508 -32.38 16.94 34.64
CA LEU A 508 -32.76 18.34 34.90
C LEU A 508 -34.28 18.56 34.76
N PHE A 509 -34.88 17.95 33.74
CA PHE A 509 -36.28 18.14 33.33
C PHE A 509 -36.91 16.79 32.96
N PRO A 510 -38.20 16.54 33.28
CA PRO A 510 -38.84 15.26 32.97
C PRO A 510 -39.14 15.13 31.47
N LEU A 511 -38.25 14.46 30.73
CA LEU A 511 -38.39 14.17 29.29
C LEU A 511 -39.63 13.32 28.93
N ARG A 512 -40.32 12.76 29.93
CA ARG A 512 -41.65 12.16 29.79
C ARG A 512 -42.59 12.86 30.78
N PRO A 513 -43.69 13.50 30.32
CA PRO A 513 -44.64 14.11 31.24
C PRO A 513 -45.30 13.04 32.11
N LYS A 514 -45.31 13.23 33.43
CA LYS A 514 -46.09 12.38 34.35
C LYS A 514 -47.57 12.60 34.07
N MET A 515 -48.20 11.65 33.37
CA MET A 515 -49.63 11.63 33.08
C MET A 515 -50.42 11.56 34.39
N ARG A 516 -50.86 12.73 34.89
CA ARG A 516 -51.78 12.83 36.03
C ARG A 516 -53.21 12.58 35.52
N PRO A 517 -54.03 11.78 36.23
CA PRO A 517 -55.43 11.61 35.85
C PRO A 517 -56.18 12.94 36.04
N VAL A 518 -56.60 13.55 34.94
CA VAL A 518 -57.54 14.68 34.94
C VAL A 518 -58.94 14.10 34.79
N GLN A 519 -59.90 14.55 35.61
CA GLN A 519 -61.29 14.10 35.50
C GLN A 519 -61.85 14.51 34.12
N SER A 520 -62.37 13.52 33.39
CA SER A 520 -62.72 13.66 31.96
C SER A 520 -64.00 14.46 31.69
N LYS A 521 -64.69 14.91 32.74
CA LYS A 521 -65.84 15.83 32.70
C LYS A 521 -65.73 16.81 33.87
N PRO A 522 -66.14 18.08 33.71
CA PRO A 522 -66.37 18.95 34.85
C PRO A 522 -67.51 18.38 35.71
N SER A 523 -67.43 18.56 37.03
CA SER A 523 -68.47 18.14 37.98
C SER A 523 -69.71 19.02 37.83
N LEU A 524 -70.62 18.63 36.93
CA LEU A 524 -71.88 19.31 36.71
C LEU A 524 -72.92 18.77 37.67
N PHE A 525 -73.18 19.51 38.75
CA PHE A 525 -74.27 19.24 39.68
C PHE A 525 -75.59 19.63 39.04
N ASP A 526 -76.57 18.72 39.06
CA ASP A 526 -77.94 19.06 38.63
C ASP A 526 -78.64 19.85 39.74
N LEU A 527 -78.37 21.16 39.76
CA LEU A 527 -78.97 22.08 40.71
C LEU A 527 -80.49 22.21 40.50
N ALA A 528 -81.05 21.81 39.35
CA ALA A 528 -82.50 21.90 39.12
C ALA A 528 -83.27 20.88 39.98
N PHE A 529 -82.65 19.74 40.31
CA PHE A 529 -83.25 18.73 41.21
C PHE A 529 -83.55 19.31 42.60
N ASN A 530 -82.75 20.26 43.08
CA ASN A 530 -82.94 20.94 44.37
C ASN A 530 -84.14 21.91 44.40
N TYR A 531 -84.82 22.12 43.27
CA TYR A 531 -86.03 22.96 43.15
C TYR A 531 -87.28 22.13 42.78
N ILE A 532 -87.21 20.80 42.88
CA ILE A 532 -88.37 19.91 42.74
C ILE A 532 -89.03 19.75 44.11
N ASP A 533 -89.75 20.78 44.54
CA ASP A 533 -90.66 20.68 45.68
C ASP A 533 -91.85 19.79 45.30
N TYR A 534 -92.09 18.74 46.07
CA TYR A 534 -93.28 17.89 45.96
C TYR A 534 -94.38 18.44 46.88
N GLU A 535 -95.59 18.62 46.35
CA GLU A 535 -96.75 19.04 47.14
C GLU A 535 -97.03 18.03 48.28
N SER A 536 -97.37 18.55 49.46
CA SER A 536 -97.16 17.86 50.73
C SER A 536 -98.04 16.62 50.93
N GLU A 537 -97.42 15.44 50.99
CA GLU A 537 -97.86 14.37 51.88
C GLU A 537 -97.13 14.47 53.24
N SER A 538 -97.81 14.06 54.30
CA SER A 538 -97.42 14.36 55.69
C SER A 538 -96.18 13.60 56.16
N ALA A 539 -95.28 14.32 56.85
CA ALA A 539 -94.17 13.77 57.62
C ALA A 539 -94.66 12.71 58.66
N PRO A 540 -93.81 11.74 59.07
CA PRO A 540 -92.65 12.08 59.90
C PRO A 540 -91.30 11.43 59.51
N SER A 541 -90.26 12.01 60.10
CA SER A 541 -88.88 11.56 60.27
C SER A 541 -88.58 10.06 60.25
N ASN A 542 -87.37 9.72 59.77
CA ASN A 542 -86.32 9.27 60.69
C ASN A 542 -84.93 9.58 60.13
N ASP A 543 -84.03 10.00 61.01
CA ASP A 543 -82.61 10.20 60.72
C ASP A 543 -81.90 8.86 60.51
N TYR A 544 -80.87 8.87 59.66
CA TYR A 544 -79.67 8.08 59.89
C TYR A 544 -78.44 8.87 59.44
N ASP A 545 -77.91 9.67 60.36
CA ASP A 545 -76.47 9.94 60.39
C ASP A 545 -75.69 8.63 60.39
N ASN A 546 -74.50 8.62 59.76
CA ASN A 546 -73.29 8.10 60.38
C ASN A 546 -72.05 8.41 59.52
N GLU A 547 -71.07 9.10 60.12
CA GLU A 547 -69.68 8.97 59.71
C GLU A 547 -69.17 7.56 60.06
N SER A 548 -68.24 7.00 59.27
CA SER A 548 -67.21 6.09 59.81
C SER A 548 -66.07 5.86 58.82
N LYS A 549 -64.87 5.61 59.38
CA LYS A 549 -63.68 5.14 58.66
C LYS A 549 -63.52 3.60 58.85
N PRO A 550 -62.31 3.00 58.91
CA PRO A 550 -61.87 2.07 57.87
C PRO A 550 -61.69 0.62 58.38
N VAL A 551 -61.35 -0.30 57.48
CA VAL A 551 -60.92 -1.67 57.83
C VAL A 551 -59.70 -2.07 56.99
N GLN A 552 -58.81 -2.86 57.60
CA GLN A 552 -57.58 -3.43 57.04
C GLN A 552 -57.64 -4.98 57.02
N ASP A 553 -56.85 -5.56 56.12
CA ASP A 553 -56.06 -6.82 56.20
C ASP A 553 -56.65 -8.14 56.76
N ALA A 554 -56.41 -9.25 56.04
CA ALA A 554 -56.48 -10.63 56.55
C ALA A 554 -55.67 -11.62 55.64
N GLU A 555 -55.19 -12.74 56.21
CA GLU A 555 -54.26 -13.73 55.59
C GLU A 555 -54.70 -15.19 55.93
N VAL A 556 -54.17 -16.31 55.40
CA VAL A 556 -53.10 -16.58 54.40
C VAL A 556 -53.61 -17.68 53.39
N GLU A 557 -53.03 -18.77 52.86
CA GLU A 557 -51.76 -19.54 53.00
C GLU A 557 -51.23 -20.11 51.65
N GLN A 558 -51.46 -21.40 51.33
CA GLN A 558 -50.77 -22.28 50.34
C GLN A 558 -51.81 -23.17 49.59
N ASP A 559 -51.57 -24.12 48.66
CA ASP A 559 -50.45 -25.07 48.48
C ASP A 559 -50.33 -25.71 47.05
N GLN A 560 -49.55 -26.79 46.88
CA GLN A 560 -48.82 -27.21 45.66
C GLN A 560 -49.43 -28.28 44.68
N GLU A 561 -48.98 -28.21 43.40
CA GLU A 561 -48.73 -29.33 42.42
C GLU A 561 -49.92 -30.24 41.96
N PRO A 562 -49.80 -31.16 40.94
CA PRO A 562 -48.60 -31.70 40.30
C PRO A 562 -48.51 -31.80 38.75
N THR A 563 -47.36 -32.30 38.27
CA THR A 563 -46.93 -32.40 36.85
C THR A 563 -47.34 -33.67 36.07
N LYS A 564 -47.24 -33.64 34.71
CA LYS A 564 -46.77 -34.77 33.85
C LYS A 564 -46.41 -34.39 32.39
N LYS A 565 -45.89 -35.35 31.60
CA LYS A 565 -44.93 -35.16 30.47
C LYS A 565 -45.35 -35.77 29.11
N ARG A 566 -44.56 -35.45 28.05
CA ARG A 566 -44.48 -35.96 26.64
C ARG A 566 -45.29 -35.11 25.63
N GLY A 567 -44.88 -34.85 24.38
CA GLY A 567 -43.69 -35.21 23.56
C GLY A 567 -43.89 -34.68 22.10
N PHE A 568 -43.04 -34.89 21.07
CA PHE A 568 -41.69 -35.46 20.92
C PHE A 568 -41.18 -35.22 19.46
N LEU A 569 -39.85 -35.09 19.24
CA LEU A 569 -39.12 -34.90 17.95
C LEU A 569 -39.37 -33.60 17.12
N GLY A 570 -38.30 -33.10 16.48
CA GLY A 570 -38.32 -31.95 15.56
C GLY A 570 -36.92 -31.65 14.99
N LEU A 571 -36.52 -32.34 13.91
CA LEU A 571 -35.20 -32.19 13.26
C LEU A 571 -35.13 -31.04 12.24
N PHE A 572 -33.92 -30.47 12.09
CA PHE A 572 -33.35 -29.76 10.91
C PHE A 572 -34.27 -29.04 9.90
N GLY A 573 -34.06 -27.72 9.75
CA GLY A 573 -34.89 -26.83 8.91
C GLY A 573 -34.16 -25.91 7.91
N ARG A 574 -32.98 -26.31 7.41
CA ARG A 574 -32.04 -25.56 6.52
C ARG A 574 -31.20 -24.46 7.18
#